data_AF-A0A418PLB7-F1
#
_entry.id   AF-A0A418PLB7-F1
#
_cell.length_a   1.000
_cell.length_b   1.000
_cell.length_c   1.000
_cell.angle_alpha   90.00
_cell.angle_beta   90.00
_cell.angle_gamma   90.00
#
_symmetry.space_group_name_H-M   'P 1'
#
loop_
_entity.id
_entity.type
_entity.pdbx_description
1 polymer ?
#
loop_
_entity_poly.entity_id
_entity_poly.type
_entity_poly.pdbx_seq_one_letter_code
_entity_poly.pdbx_strand_id
1 'polypeptide(L)'
;MSDPKKHHFVPECYLNEYSGGKDLYCLDLKLLFERKKIHVGKKNPSQICYSPNFYTIKDLPFYDFDGYEELFLESKAFKKLEDDYRLIINNLLKNKKVSRIEGAMISDFILNLKIRNPIFLMISESNKVRNIQVVMDKLYQDIVKKDEFKH
;
A
#
# COMPACT_ATOMS: atom_id res chain seq x y z
N MET A 1 26.28 -20.99 9.13
CA MET A 1 25.25 -20.18 9.80
C MET A 1 24.32 -19.69 8.70
N SER A 2 23.05 -20.08 8.71
CA SER A 2 22.09 -19.62 7.71
C SER A 2 21.78 -18.16 7.97
N ASP A 3 22.05 -17.29 6.99
CA ASP A 3 21.61 -15.91 7.03
C ASP A 3 20.11 -15.85 7.40
N PRO A 4 19.71 -14.96 8.32
CA PRO A 4 18.29 -14.80 8.60
C PRO A 4 17.64 -14.35 7.29
N LYS A 5 16.63 -15.09 6.83
CA LYS A 5 15.80 -14.75 5.67
C LYS A 5 15.15 -13.38 5.93
N LYS A 6 15.85 -12.29 5.58
CA LYS A 6 15.43 -10.88 5.68
C LYS A 6 14.37 -10.53 4.64
N HIS A 7 13.51 -11.46 4.29
CA HIS A 7 12.47 -11.24 3.30
C HIS A 7 11.18 -10.94 4.05
N HIS A 8 11.14 -9.74 4.66
CA HIS A 8 9.90 -9.18 5.19
C HIS A 8 9.26 -8.40 4.04
N PHE A 9 8.20 -8.96 3.48
CA PHE A 9 7.45 -8.36 2.38
C PHE A 9 6.48 -7.27 2.86
N VAL A 10 6.44 -6.99 4.16
CA VAL A 10 5.68 -5.90 4.78
C VAL A 10 6.63 -5.09 5.65
N PRO A 11 6.60 -3.74 5.59
CA PRO A 11 7.39 -2.90 6.47
C PRO A 11 7.18 -3.25 7.94
N GLU A 12 8.27 -3.37 8.69
CA GLU A 12 8.27 -3.77 10.10
C GLU A 12 7.53 -2.74 10.97
N CYS A 13 7.59 -1.46 10.59
CA CYS A 13 6.82 -0.41 11.24
C CYS A 13 5.31 -0.69 11.21
N TYR A 14 4.79 -1.26 10.13
CA TYR A 14 3.38 -1.62 10.04
C TYR A 14 3.04 -2.75 11.00
N LEU A 15 3.85 -3.81 11.04
CA LEU A 15 3.62 -4.95 11.92
C LEU A 15 3.73 -4.56 13.40
N ASN A 16 4.74 -3.77 13.78
CA ASN A 16 4.96 -3.38 15.18
C ASN A 16 3.86 -2.45 15.70
N GLU A 17 3.48 -1.43 14.94
CA GLU A 17 2.44 -0.47 15.36
C GLU A 17 1.04 -1.10 15.31
N TYR A 18 0.76 -1.96 14.32
CA TYR A 18 -0.57 -2.55 14.16
C TYR A 18 -0.82 -3.72 15.13
N SER A 19 0.21 -4.51 15.43
CA SER A 19 0.09 -5.66 16.33
C SER A 19 0.30 -5.31 17.80
N GLY A 20 1.05 -4.24 18.10
CA GLY A 20 1.50 -3.96 19.46
C GLY A 20 2.25 -5.13 20.10
N GLY A 21 2.92 -5.96 19.29
CA GLY A 21 3.62 -7.17 19.72
C GLY A 21 2.71 -8.37 20.04
N LYS A 22 1.41 -8.29 19.73
CA LYS A 22 0.45 -9.39 19.93
C LYS A 22 0.18 -10.13 18.63
N ASP A 23 -0.40 -11.31 18.72
CA ASP A 23 -0.88 -11.99 17.53
C ASP A 23 -2.05 -11.22 16.90
N LEU A 24 -2.12 -11.27 15.59
CA LEU A 24 -3.11 -10.60 14.77
C LEU A 24 -4.20 -11.59 14.33
N TYR A 25 -5.41 -11.08 14.13
CA TYR A 25 -6.48 -11.86 13.51
C TYR A 25 -6.49 -11.57 12.01
N CYS A 26 -6.28 -12.60 11.20
CA CYS A 26 -6.21 -12.44 9.75
C CYS A 26 -7.48 -12.97 9.08
N LEU A 27 -7.99 -12.16 8.16
CA LEU A 27 -9.10 -12.49 7.26
C LEU A 27 -8.52 -12.91 5.91
N ASP A 28 -8.86 -14.12 5.45
CA ASP A 28 -8.50 -14.57 4.11
C ASP A 28 -9.42 -13.88 3.09
N LEU A 29 -8.90 -12.83 2.45
CA LEU A 29 -9.63 -12.06 1.46
C LEU A 29 -9.97 -12.88 0.21
N LYS A 30 -9.14 -13.87 -0.17
CA LYS A 30 -9.42 -14.72 -1.33
C LYS A 30 -10.65 -15.58 -1.06
N LEU A 31 -10.70 -16.23 0.10
CA LEU A 31 -11.87 -17.01 0.52
C LEU A 31 -13.11 -16.13 0.66
N LEU A 32 -12.96 -14.90 1.16
CA LEU A 32 -14.05 -13.92 1.23
C LEU A 32 -14.61 -13.59 -0.15
N PHE A 33 -13.74 -13.24 -1.11
CA PHE A 33 -14.18 -12.89 -2.47
C PHE A 33 -14.78 -14.08 -3.22
N GLU A 34 -14.28 -15.30 -2.96
CA GLU A 34 -14.85 -16.53 -3.50
C GLU A 34 -16.15 -16.97 -2.79
N ARG A 35 -16.64 -16.18 -1.81
CA ARG A 35 -17.83 -16.47 -0.99
C ARG A 35 -17.77 -17.84 -0.29
N LYS A 36 -16.56 -18.32 0.01
CA LYS A 36 -16.33 -19.57 0.74
C LYS A 36 -16.44 -19.31 2.25
N LYS A 37 -16.67 -20.37 3.03
CA LYS A 37 -16.67 -20.28 4.49
C LYS A 37 -15.30 -19.82 4.97
N ILE A 38 -15.28 -18.69 5.68
CA ILE A 38 -14.06 -18.07 6.18
C ILE A 38 -13.86 -18.48 7.63
N HIS A 39 -12.62 -18.80 7.99
CA HIS A 39 -12.22 -18.92 9.38
C HIS A 39 -11.25 -17.79 9.73
N VAL A 40 -11.59 -16.98 10.73
CA VAL A 40 -10.69 -15.94 11.24
C VAL A 40 -9.68 -16.62 12.16
N GLY A 41 -8.45 -16.76 11.69
CA GLY A 41 -7.37 -17.40 12.44
C GLY A 41 -6.47 -16.38 13.12
N LYS A 42 -5.97 -16.73 14.31
CA LYS A 42 -4.87 -16.03 14.96
C LYS A 42 -3.57 -16.31 14.21
N LYS A 43 -2.81 -15.27 13.88
CA LYS A 43 -1.53 -15.33 13.17
C LYS A 43 -0.51 -14.50 13.93
N ASN A 44 0.66 -15.08 14.17
CA ASN A 44 1.79 -14.29 14.67
C ASN A 44 2.19 -13.25 13.61
N PRO A 45 2.63 -12.03 13.98
CA PRO A 45 3.07 -11.02 13.00
C PRO A 45 4.13 -11.54 12.04
N SER A 46 5.02 -12.44 12.48
CA SER A 46 5.97 -13.10 11.60
C SER A 46 5.25 -13.82 10.46
N GLN A 47 4.14 -14.53 10.72
CA GLN A 47 3.41 -15.35 9.74
C GLN A 47 2.63 -14.54 8.69
N ILE A 48 2.67 -13.21 8.73
CA ILE A 48 1.88 -12.33 7.86
C ILE A 48 2.71 -11.97 6.62
N CYS A 49 2.07 -12.12 5.45
CA CYS A 49 2.64 -11.72 4.16
C CYS A 49 4.00 -12.37 3.82
N TYR A 50 4.27 -13.61 4.28
CA TYR A 50 5.44 -14.38 3.83
C TYR A 50 5.38 -14.85 2.37
N SER A 51 4.33 -14.54 1.62
CA SER A 51 4.27 -14.90 0.21
C SER A 51 5.32 -14.06 -0.53
N PRO A 52 6.40 -14.69 -1.06
CA PRO A 52 7.56 -13.93 -1.49
C PRO A 52 7.30 -12.98 -2.64
N ASN A 53 6.25 -13.28 -3.39
CA ASN A 53 5.88 -12.54 -4.58
C ASN A 53 4.62 -11.70 -4.38
N PHE A 54 4.18 -11.48 -3.13
CA PHE A 54 2.90 -10.82 -2.87
C PHE A 54 2.91 -9.37 -3.34
N TYR A 55 3.99 -8.63 -3.09
CA TYR A 55 4.14 -7.25 -3.52
C TYR A 55 4.99 -7.09 -4.79
N THR A 56 5.33 -8.19 -5.45
CA THR A 56 6.01 -8.16 -6.75
C THR A 56 5.05 -7.59 -7.78
N ILE A 57 5.47 -6.50 -8.42
CA ILE A 57 4.74 -5.96 -9.56
C ILE A 57 4.97 -6.91 -10.72
N LYS A 58 3.89 -7.57 -11.19
CA LYS A 58 3.91 -8.22 -12.50
C LYS A 58 3.91 -7.12 -13.55
N ASP A 59 4.72 -7.24 -14.61
CA ASP A 59 4.83 -6.26 -15.70
C ASP A 59 3.56 -5.45 -15.90
N LEU A 60 3.58 -4.21 -15.39
CA LEU A 60 2.49 -3.28 -15.59
C LEU A 60 2.86 -2.47 -16.83
N PRO A 61 2.05 -2.49 -17.90
CA PRO A 61 2.37 -1.81 -19.16
C PRO A 61 2.38 -0.27 -19.05
N PHE A 62 2.18 0.27 -17.85
CA PHE A 62 2.07 1.70 -17.56
C PHE A 62 3.20 2.23 -16.67
N TYR A 63 4.09 1.36 -16.17
CA TYR A 63 5.21 1.76 -15.33
C TYR A 63 6.50 1.19 -15.90
N ASP A 64 7.47 2.07 -16.15
CA ASP A 64 8.83 1.68 -16.50
C ASP A 64 9.58 1.28 -15.23
N PHE A 65 10.01 0.03 -15.17
CA PHE A 65 10.79 -0.54 -14.07
C PHE A 65 12.23 -0.87 -14.49
N ASP A 66 12.69 -0.45 -15.67
CA ASP A 66 14.07 -0.65 -16.09
C ASP A 66 15.05 0.05 -15.13
N GLY A 67 16.02 -0.72 -14.62
CA GLY A 67 17.04 -0.26 -13.67
C GLY A 67 16.70 -0.47 -12.19
N TYR A 68 15.53 -1.03 -11.85
CA TYR A 68 15.21 -1.44 -10.48
C TYR A 68 15.61 -2.90 -10.23
N GLU A 69 16.43 -3.15 -9.20
CA GLU A 69 16.76 -4.52 -8.77
C GLU A 69 15.48 -5.28 -8.35
N GLU A 70 15.43 -6.59 -8.59
CA GLU A 70 14.28 -7.46 -8.24
C GLU A 70 13.83 -7.30 -6.76
N LEU A 71 14.78 -7.04 -5.86
CA LEU A 71 14.59 -6.81 -4.42
C LEU A 71 14.90 -5.36 -3.99
N PHE A 72 14.90 -4.40 -4.92
CA PHE A 72 15.14 -2.97 -4.63
C PHE A 72 14.17 -2.44 -3.56
N LEU A 73 12.97 -3.00 -3.52
CA LEU A 73 11.90 -2.57 -2.63
C LEU A 73 12.17 -2.95 -1.18
N GLU A 74 12.52 -4.22 -0.89
CA GLU A 74 12.83 -4.61 0.50
C GLU A 74 14.16 -4.02 0.98
N SER A 75 15.15 -3.91 0.08
CA SER A 75 16.51 -3.54 0.45
C SER A 75 16.73 -2.03 0.56
N LYS A 76 16.10 -1.23 -0.33
CA LYS A 76 16.36 0.22 -0.44
C LYS A 76 15.12 1.07 -0.17
N ALA A 77 13.96 0.71 -0.73
CA ALA A 77 12.75 1.50 -0.55
C ALA A 77 12.18 1.37 0.87
N PHE A 78 11.89 0.15 1.34
CA PHE A 78 11.29 -0.06 2.66
C PHE A 78 12.17 0.40 3.81
N LYS A 79 13.49 0.20 3.73
CA LYS A 79 14.39 0.67 4.78
C LYS A 79 14.40 2.20 4.90
N LYS A 80 14.58 2.91 3.77
CA LYS A 80 14.53 4.38 3.76
C LYS A 80 13.14 4.89 4.19
N LEU A 81 12.10 4.25 3.68
CA LEU A 81 10.72 4.58 4.01
C LEU A 81 10.42 4.31 5.49
N GLU A 82 10.96 3.26 6.12
CA GLU A 82 10.73 2.95 7.54
C GLU A 82 11.33 3.99 8.48
N ASP A 83 12.58 4.39 8.22
CA ASP A 83 13.28 5.38 9.04
C ASP A 83 12.59 6.76 8.91
N ASP A 84 12.31 7.18 7.67
CA ASP A 84 11.68 8.48 7.40
C ASP A 84 10.20 8.49 7.84
N TYR A 85 9.45 7.41 7.58
CA TYR A 85 8.03 7.31 7.96
C TYR A 85 7.85 7.38 9.47
N ARG A 86 8.65 6.64 10.26
CA ARG A 86 8.57 6.70 11.72
C ARG A 86 8.80 8.11 12.24
N LEU A 87 9.79 8.82 11.69
CA LEU A 87 10.07 10.20 12.07
C LEU A 87 8.87 11.11 11.75
N ILE A 88 8.32 11.01 10.54
CA ILE A 88 7.21 11.87 10.10
C ILE A 88 5.93 11.57 10.91
N ILE A 89 5.60 10.30 11.16
CA ILE A 89 4.45 9.91 11.98
C ILE A 89 4.62 10.41 13.42
N ASN A 90 5.81 10.29 14.00
CA ASN A 90 6.08 10.83 15.34
C ASN A 90 5.93 12.35 15.38
N ASN A 91 6.30 13.06 14.32
CA ASN A 91 6.06 14.50 14.21
C ASN A 91 4.57 14.83 14.12
N LEU A 92 3.79 14.06 13.33
CA LEU A 92 2.34 14.19 13.24
C LEU A 92 1.65 13.96 14.59
N LEU A 93 2.02 12.90 15.32
CA LEU A 93 1.48 12.60 16.65
C LEU A 93 1.78 13.71 17.67
N LYS A 94 2.88 14.45 17.47
CA LYS A 94 3.26 15.62 18.27
C LYS A 94 2.62 16.92 17.77
N ASN A 95 1.63 16.85 16.87
CA ASN A 95 0.98 18.00 16.24
C ASN A 95 1.95 18.97 15.54
N LYS A 96 3.09 18.48 15.06
CA LYS A 96 4.00 19.29 14.25
C LYS A 96 3.47 19.37 12.82
N LYS A 97 3.64 20.54 12.19
CA LYS A 97 3.33 20.71 10.77
C LYS A 97 4.25 19.83 9.93
N VAL A 98 3.64 19.09 9.00
CA VAL A 98 4.33 18.29 8.00
C VAL A 98 4.66 19.17 6.80
N SER A 99 5.91 19.13 6.35
CA SER A 99 6.34 19.81 5.15
C SER A 99 5.74 19.15 3.90
N ARG A 100 5.73 19.88 2.78
CA ARG A 100 5.26 19.33 1.49
C ARG A 100 6.05 18.09 1.07
N ILE A 101 7.34 18.04 1.38
CA ILE A 101 8.24 16.92 1.04
C ILE A 101 7.84 15.67 1.84
N GLU A 102 7.69 15.81 3.16
CA GLU A 102 7.26 14.70 4.02
C GLU A 102 5.86 14.18 3.64
N GLY A 103 4.94 15.08 3.27
CA GLY A 103 3.61 14.70 2.77
C GLY A 103 3.68 13.93 1.44
N ALA A 104 4.57 14.33 0.53
CA ALA A 104 4.81 13.60 -0.71
C ALA A 104 5.38 12.20 -0.43
N MET A 105 6.31 12.07 0.52
CA MET A 105 6.89 10.79 0.91
C MET A 105 5.85 9.83 1.51
N ILE A 106 4.97 10.30 2.39
CA ILE A 106 3.88 9.46 2.92
C ILE A 106 2.92 9.04 1.79
N SER A 107 2.60 9.96 0.88
CA SER A 107 1.69 9.66 -0.24
C SER A 107 2.30 8.60 -1.15
N ASP A 108 3.57 8.75 -1.48
CA ASP A 108 4.33 7.77 -2.26
C ASP A 108 4.38 6.41 -1.55
N PHE A 109 4.62 6.36 -0.23
CA PHE A 109 4.57 5.13 0.56
C PHE A 109 3.22 4.41 0.43
N ILE A 110 2.11 5.13 0.63
CA ILE A 110 0.76 4.56 0.55
C ILE A 110 0.47 4.06 -0.87
N LEU A 111 0.83 4.83 -1.90
CA LEU A 111 0.66 4.43 -3.29
C LEU A 111 1.46 3.16 -3.58
N ASN A 112 2.72 3.11 -3.17
CA ASN A 112 3.58 1.96 -3.39
C ASN A 112 3.02 0.69 -2.73
N LEU A 113 2.43 0.78 -1.53
CA LEU A 113 1.73 -0.32 -0.88
C LEU A 113 0.47 -0.77 -1.63
N LYS A 114 -0.31 0.18 -2.17
CA LYS A 114 -1.57 -0.11 -2.86
C LYS A 114 -1.34 -0.75 -4.22
N ILE A 115 -0.50 -0.17 -5.07
CA ILE A 115 -0.27 -0.67 -6.44
C ILE A 115 0.40 -2.05 -6.44
N ARG A 116 1.13 -2.39 -5.38
CA ARG A 116 1.76 -3.70 -5.22
C ARG A 116 0.84 -4.74 -4.60
N ASN A 117 -0.28 -4.33 -4.01
CA ASN A 117 -1.19 -5.28 -3.38
C ASN A 117 -2.07 -5.95 -4.45
N PRO A 118 -1.95 -7.27 -4.68
CA PRO A 118 -2.64 -7.96 -5.76
C PRO A 118 -4.16 -7.99 -5.56
N ILE A 119 -4.63 -7.97 -4.31
CA ILE A 119 -6.05 -7.87 -4.00
C ILE A 119 -6.56 -6.48 -4.33
N PHE A 120 -5.80 -5.42 -4.01
CA PHE A 120 -6.17 -4.07 -4.40
C PHE A 120 -6.25 -3.92 -5.92
N LEU A 121 -5.28 -4.47 -6.66
CA LEU A 121 -5.31 -4.47 -8.12
C LEU A 121 -6.51 -5.24 -8.67
N MET A 122 -6.79 -6.43 -8.16
CA MET A 122 -7.95 -7.25 -8.56
C MET A 122 -9.28 -6.50 -8.37
N ILE A 123 -9.47 -5.88 -7.21
CA ILE A 123 -10.67 -5.07 -6.91
C ILE A 123 -10.73 -3.84 -7.81
N SER A 124 -9.59 -3.18 -8.03
CA SER A 124 -9.51 -1.97 -8.87
C SER A 124 -9.86 -2.28 -10.32
N GLU A 125 -9.35 -3.39 -10.87
CA GLU A 125 -9.67 -3.82 -12.24
C GLU A 125 -11.15 -4.22 -12.35
N SER A 126 -11.67 -4.97 -11.38
CA SER A 126 -13.10 -5.36 -11.34
C SER A 126 -14.05 -4.16 -11.28
N ASN A 127 -13.59 -3.03 -10.75
CA ASN A 127 -14.37 -1.79 -10.63
C ASN A 127 -13.93 -0.69 -11.62
N LYS A 128 -13.05 -1.00 -12.57
CA LYS A 128 -12.38 0.00 -13.41
C LYS A 128 -13.36 0.92 -14.15
N VAL A 129 -14.34 0.34 -14.83
CA VAL A 129 -15.37 1.10 -15.59
C VAL A 129 -16.12 2.05 -14.67
N ARG A 130 -16.60 1.55 -13.52
CA ARG A 130 -17.31 2.36 -12.52
C ARG A 130 -16.42 3.48 -11.98
N ASN A 131 -15.17 3.18 -11.66
CA ASN A 131 -14.23 4.15 -11.10
C ASN A 131 -13.92 5.26 -12.12
N ILE A 132 -13.72 4.91 -13.39
CA ILE A 132 -13.52 5.89 -14.47
C ILE A 132 -14.74 6.79 -14.60
N GLN A 133 -15.95 6.22 -14.64
CA GLN A 133 -17.18 7.01 -14.73
C GLN A 133 -17.31 8.01 -13.59
N VAL A 134 -17.08 7.57 -12.35
CA VAL A 134 -17.14 8.45 -11.16
C VAL A 134 -16.12 9.58 -11.24
N VAL A 135 -14.91 9.32 -11.73
CA VAL A 135 -13.88 10.35 -11.90
C VAL A 135 -14.28 11.33 -13.00
N MET A 136 -14.76 10.83 -14.13
CA MET A 136 -15.24 11.67 -15.25
C MET A 136 -16.39 12.57 -14.81
N ASP A 137 -17.37 12.03 -14.09
CA ASP A 137 -18.52 12.81 -13.58
C ASP A 137 -18.06 13.91 -12.62
N LYS A 138 -17.10 13.61 -11.73
CA LYS A 138 -16.53 14.62 -10.82
C LYS A 138 -15.77 15.70 -11.57
N LEU A 139 -14.89 15.31 -12.50
CA LEU A 139 -14.14 16.28 -13.31
C LEU A 139 -15.08 17.18 -14.10
N TYR A 140 -16.14 16.61 -14.68
CA TYR A 140 -17.15 17.37 -15.38
C TYR A 140 -17.86 18.37 -14.47
N GLN A 141 -18.29 17.94 -13.27
CA GLN A 141 -18.90 18.82 -12.27
C GLN A 141 -17.95 19.94 -11.83
N ASP A 142 -16.66 19.64 -11.67
CA ASP A 142 -15.67 20.63 -11.25
C ASP A 142 -15.38 21.64 -12.38
N ILE A 143 -15.36 21.20 -13.64
CA ILE A 143 -15.19 22.06 -14.82
C ILE A 143 -16.39 23.00 -14.98
N VAL A 144 -17.62 22.47 -14.91
CA VAL A 144 -18.86 23.25 -15.04
C VAL A 144 -19.00 24.30 -13.93
N LYS A 145 -18.43 24.05 -12.74
CA LYS A 145 -18.45 25.00 -11.62
C LYS A 145 -17.42 26.13 -11.73
N LYS A 146 -16.42 26.03 -12.61
CA LYS A 146 -15.47 27.11 -12.84
C LYS A 146 -16.17 28.28 -13.51
N ASP A 147 -15.93 29.48 -13.00
CA ASP A 147 -16.59 30.72 -13.46
C ASP A 147 -16.33 31.01 -14.95
N GLU A 148 -15.27 30.44 -15.51
CA GLU A 148 -14.88 30.52 -16.92
C GLU A 148 -15.92 29.91 -17.89
N PHE A 149 -16.78 29.01 -17.38
CA PHE A 149 -17.80 28.29 -18.17
C PHE A 149 -19.24 28.62 -17.72
N LYS A 150 -19.42 29.57 -16.80
CA LYS A 150 -20.73 30.10 -16.41
C LYS A 150 -21.07 31.26 -17.35
N HIS A 151 -21.71 30.95 -18.47
CA HIS A 151 -22.39 31.93 -19.33
C HIS A 151 -23.90 31.85 -19.13
#